data_AF-A0A4U0VHA9-F1
#
_entry.id   AF-A0A4U0VHA9-F1
#
_cell.length_a   1.000
_cell.length_b   1.000
_cell.length_c   1.000
_cell.angle_alpha   90.00
_cell.angle_beta   90.00
_cell.angle_gamma   90.00
#
_symmetry.space_group_name_H-M   'P 1'
#
loop_
_entity.id
_entity.type
_entity.pdbx_description
1 polymer ?
#
loop_
_entity_poly.entity_id
_entity_poly.type
_entity_poly.pdbx_seq_one_letter_code
_entity_poly.pdbx_strand_id
1 'polypeptide(L)'
;MLAANSDIKGKSDFKKFEKARELKKHIDTIRKDYHQELRSDVMATRQRATAVYLIDQFALRAGNEKGEEEADTVGCCSLKFEHVTLRPPETVIFDFLGKDSIRFYDEVKVDAQVFKNLKLFKRAPKTEGDEIFDRLTTSGLNKHLSNYMQGLTAKVFRTYNASWTMANLLRDMKAEGTIADKVLAYNAANRKVAILCNHKRTVAATHGAQMEKMEGRIDGLRYQQYRLKQQMLDLETPAKLKKKRGEAYFALPEGLDEEWVAKHQEALVEETRDKIRKKFEKENEKLAAEGQKEMKGKELEERMEVADEMEAKFKRENKKGGKIEAEGKGPTVEKLEAGVEKLDVRIATLKIQSEDRESNKEVALGTSKIVSHDTNYIDPRLTVVFSKKFDVPIERFFSKTLREKFDWAIKSVEEDWEF
;
A
#
# COMPACT_ATOMS: atom_id res chain seq x y z
N MET A 1 -29.37 2.15 -10.86
CA MET A 1 -28.42 1.19 -10.25
C MET A 1 -28.77 1.01 -8.78
N LEU A 2 -28.84 -0.22 -8.27
CA LEU A 2 -29.05 -0.48 -6.83
C LEU A 2 -27.81 -0.13 -6.01
N ALA A 3 -27.99 0.32 -4.77
CA ALA A 3 -26.91 0.58 -3.82
C ALA A 3 -26.06 -0.68 -3.59
N ALA A 4 -24.76 -0.51 -3.31
CA ALA A 4 -23.82 -1.61 -3.07
C ALA A 4 -24.25 -2.56 -1.93
N ASN A 5 -25.06 -2.05 -0.99
CA ASN A 5 -25.59 -2.77 0.17
C ASN A 5 -26.93 -3.47 -0.11
N SER A 6 -27.40 -3.49 -1.36
CA SER A 6 -28.61 -4.26 -1.71
C SER A 6 -28.33 -5.75 -1.63
N ASP A 7 -29.25 -6.52 -1.05
CA ASP A 7 -29.16 -7.99 -0.92
C ASP A 7 -28.83 -8.70 -2.24
N ILE A 8 -29.29 -8.13 -3.36
CA ILE A 8 -29.05 -8.67 -4.71
C ILE A 8 -27.57 -8.53 -5.11
N LYS A 9 -26.93 -7.39 -4.83
CA LYS A 9 -25.50 -7.19 -5.13
C LYS A 9 -24.62 -8.01 -4.19
N GLY A 10 -24.98 -8.14 -2.92
CA GLY A 10 -24.28 -9.01 -1.96
C GLY A 10 -24.30 -10.48 -2.40
N LYS A 11 -25.46 -11.00 -2.82
CA LYS A 11 -25.59 -12.36 -3.36
C LYS A 11 -24.77 -12.59 -4.64
N SER A 12 -24.65 -11.59 -5.50
CA SER A 12 -23.83 -11.67 -6.71
C SER A 12 -22.33 -11.76 -6.38
N ASP A 13 -21.85 -10.91 -5.48
CA ASP A 13 -20.46 -10.94 -5.01
C ASP A 13 -20.14 -12.27 -4.31
N PHE A 14 -21.03 -12.77 -3.45
CA PHE A 14 -20.89 -14.11 -2.84
C PHE A 14 -20.74 -15.21 -3.90
N LYS A 15 -21.67 -15.29 -4.86
CA LYS A 15 -21.65 -16.31 -5.93
C LYS A 15 -20.39 -16.23 -6.78
N LYS A 16 -19.87 -15.02 -7.02
CA LYS A 16 -18.62 -14.82 -7.75
C LYS A 16 -17.45 -15.48 -7.02
N PHE A 17 -17.33 -15.32 -5.70
CA PHE A 17 -16.26 -15.95 -4.94
C PHE A 17 -16.45 -17.46 -4.81
N GLU A 18 -17.69 -17.94 -4.65
CA GLU A 18 -17.97 -19.39 -4.67
C GLU A 18 -17.57 -20.04 -6.00
N LYS A 19 -17.79 -19.37 -7.14
CA LYS A 19 -17.29 -19.86 -8.44
C LYS A 19 -15.76 -19.94 -8.49
N ALA A 20 -15.07 -18.96 -7.89
CA ALA A 20 -13.61 -18.99 -7.82
C ALA A 20 -13.12 -20.15 -6.92
N ARG A 21 -13.84 -20.47 -5.84
CA ARG A 21 -13.56 -21.63 -4.99
C ARG A 21 -13.86 -22.95 -5.68
N GLU A 22 -14.91 -23.01 -6.49
CA GLU A 22 -15.22 -24.19 -7.29
C GLU A 22 -14.13 -24.44 -8.34
N LEU A 23 -13.60 -23.38 -8.98
CA LEU A 23 -12.47 -23.48 -9.91
C LEU A 23 -11.25 -24.17 -9.27
N LYS A 24 -11.00 -23.99 -7.97
CA LYS A 24 -9.93 -24.71 -7.24
C LYS A 24 -9.98 -26.21 -7.42
N LYS A 25 -11.18 -26.81 -7.53
CA LYS A 25 -11.36 -28.26 -7.71
C LYS A 25 -11.05 -28.74 -9.13
N HIS A 26 -11.07 -27.84 -10.11
CA HIS A 26 -10.89 -28.13 -11.53
C HIS A 26 -9.55 -27.63 -12.09
N ILE A 27 -8.85 -26.75 -11.35
CA ILE A 27 -7.68 -26.03 -11.86
C ILE A 27 -6.55 -26.96 -12.29
N ASP A 28 -6.30 -28.03 -11.54
CA ASP A 28 -5.20 -28.96 -11.86
C ASP A 28 -5.48 -29.73 -13.15
N THR A 29 -6.73 -30.11 -13.39
CA THR A 29 -7.17 -30.72 -14.66
C THR A 29 -7.00 -29.73 -15.80
N ILE A 30 -7.48 -28.49 -15.64
CA ILE A 30 -7.34 -27.44 -16.67
C ILE A 30 -5.87 -27.21 -17.02
N ARG A 31 -4.99 -27.16 -16.00
CA ARG A 31 -3.54 -26.98 -16.17
C ARG A 31 -2.91 -28.13 -16.93
N LYS A 32 -3.22 -29.36 -16.53
CA LYS A 32 -2.76 -30.56 -17.23
C LYS A 32 -3.18 -30.55 -18.69
N ASP A 33 -4.43 -30.22 -18.96
CA ASP A 33 -5.00 -30.26 -20.31
C ASP A 33 -4.41 -29.17 -21.19
N TYR A 34 -4.33 -27.91 -20.74
CA TYR A 34 -3.69 -26.88 -21.56
C TYR A 34 -2.20 -27.19 -21.80
N HIS A 35 -1.47 -27.78 -20.84
CA HIS A 35 -0.06 -28.15 -21.03
C HIS A 35 0.11 -29.23 -22.11
N GLN A 36 -0.84 -30.15 -22.22
CA GLN A 36 -0.88 -31.10 -23.33
C GLN A 36 -1.25 -30.41 -24.65
N GLU A 37 -2.27 -29.56 -24.64
CA GLU A 37 -2.78 -28.84 -25.80
C GLU A 37 -1.75 -27.83 -26.38
N LEU A 38 -0.80 -27.35 -25.57
CA LEU A 38 0.33 -26.52 -26.04
C LEU A 38 1.15 -27.21 -27.14
N ARG A 39 1.08 -28.54 -27.25
CA ARG A 39 1.76 -29.35 -28.27
C ARG A 39 0.83 -29.87 -29.38
N SER A 40 -0.47 -29.60 -29.32
CA SER A 40 -1.49 -30.08 -30.28
C SER A 40 -1.16 -29.73 -31.72
N ASP A 41 -1.38 -30.58 -32.71
CA ASP A 41 -1.15 -30.21 -34.13
C ASP A 41 -2.13 -29.16 -34.67
N VAL A 42 -3.23 -28.90 -33.96
CA VAL A 42 -4.24 -27.93 -34.35
C VAL A 42 -3.86 -26.54 -33.84
N MET A 43 -3.60 -25.61 -34.76
CA MET A 43 -3.18 -24.23 -34.43
C MET A 43 -4.15 -23.51 -33.48
N ALA A 44 -5.46 -23.62 -33.73
CA ALA A 44 -6.49 -23.01 -32.87
C ALA A 44 -6.44 -23.55 -31.43
N THR A 45 -6.14 -24.84 -31.27
CA THR A 45 -5.94 -25.46 -29.94
C THR A 45 -4.67 -24.94 -29.28
N ARG A 46 -3.55 -24.84 -30.00
CA ARG A 46 -2.29 -24.26 -29.45
C ARG A 46 -2.48 -22.82 -29.00
N GLN A 47 -3.15 -22.00 -29.81
CA GLN A 47 -3.41 -20.59 -29.49
C GLN A 47 -4.30 -20.46 -28.25
N ARG A 48 -5.40 -21.20 -28.20
CA ARG A 48 -6.28 -21.26 -27.03
C ARG A 48 -5.52 -21.68 -25.77
N ALA A 49 -4.78 -22.79 -25.82
CA ALA A 49 -4.01 -23.29 -24.69
C ALA A 49 -2.96 -22.28 -24.21
N THR A 50 -2.28 -21.61 -25.15
CA THR A 50 -1.33 -20.54 -24.83
C THR A 50 -2.02 -19.35 -24.16
N ALA A 51 -3.20 -18.93 -24.64
CA ALA A 51 -3.96 -17.85 -24.02
C ALA A 51 -4.48 -18.22 -22.62
N VAL A 52 -4.98 -19.45 -22.42
CA VAL A 52 -5.37 -19.95 -21.09
C VAL A 52 -4.18 -19.93 -20.13
N TYR A 53 -3.00 -20.40 -20.58
CA TYR A 53 -1.76 -20.35 -19.79
C TYR A 53 -1.41 -18.91 -19.38
N LEU A 54 -1.46 -17.94 -20.31
CA LEU A 54 -1.15 -16.55 -19.99
C LEU A 54 -2.16 -15.92 -19.01
N ILE A 55 -3.44 -16.27 -19.11
CA ILE A 55 -4.49 -15.83 -18.18
C ILE A 55 -4.30 -16.45 -16.79
N ASP A 56 -3.98 -17.75 -16.73
CA ASP A 56 -3.77 -18.49 -15.48
C ASP A 56 -2.47 -18.06 -14.77
N GLN A 57 -1.35 -17.99 -15.48
CA GLN A 57 -0.04 -17.75 -14.85
C GLN A 57 0.25 -16.26 -14.61
N PHE A 58 -0.18 -15.37 -15.51
CA PHE A 58 0.14 -13.94 -15.45
C PHE A 58 -1.08 -13.05 -15.19
N ALA A 59 -2.24 -13.65 -14.85
CA ALA A 59 -3.47 -12.95 -14.50
C ALA A 59 -3.89 -11.89 -15.54
N LEU A 60 -3.59 -12.12 -16.84
CA LEU A 60 -4.03 -11.25 -17.92
C LEU A 60 -5.56 -11.20 -17.99
N ARG A 61 -6.11 -10.03 -18.37
CA ARG A 61 -7.54 -9.92 -18.68
C ARG A 61 -7.81 -10.57 -20.03
N ALA A 62 -8.99 -11.15 -20.24
CA ALA A 62 -9.34 -11.79 -21.50
C ALA A 62 -9.29 -10.82 -22.71
N GLY A 63 -9.78 -9.58 -22.53
CA GLY A 63 -9.83 -8.56 -23.58
C GLY A 63 -10.94 -8.84 -24.59
N ASN A 64 -12.09 -8.18 -24.45
CA ASN A 64 -13.17 -8.32 -25.44
C ASN A 64 -12.84 -7.49 -26.68
N GLU A 65 -13.36 -7.94 -27.83
CA GLU A 65 -13.36 -7.16 -29.07
C GLU A 65 -14.09 -5.82 -28.83
N LYS A 66 -13.51 -4.75 -29.35
CA LYS A 66 -13.98 -3.37 -29.21
C LYS A 66 -14.33 -2.80 -30.58
N GLY A 67 -15.28 -1.88 -30.62
CA GLY A 67 -15.60 -1.13 -31.84
C GLY A 67 -14.52 -0.09 -32.17
N GLU A 68 -14.51 0.38 -33.42
CA GLU A 68 -13.50 1.35 -33.93
C GLU A 68 -13.50 2.71 -33.20
N GLU A 69 -14.59 3.06 -32.51
CA GLU A 69 -14.71 4.32 -31.74
C GLU A 69 -14.16 4.21 -30.30
N GLU A 70 -13.77 3.02 -29.83
CA GLU A 70 -13.21 2.86 -28.50
C GLU A 70 -11.68 3.02 -28.48
N ALA A 71 -11.14 3.50 -27.37
CA ALA A 71 -9.69 3.52 -27.15
C ALA A 71 -9.08 2.12 -27.38
N ASP A 72 -7.97 2.08 -28.14
CA ASP A 72 -7.22 0.88 -28.52
C ASP A 72 -6.53 0.26 -27.29
N THR A 73 -7.34 -0.40 -26.47
CA THR A 73 -6.90 -1.11 -25.28
C THR A 73 -7.11 -2.60 -25.49
N VAL A 74 -6.08 -3.39 -25.23
CA VAL A 74 -6.10 -4.83 -25.50
C VAL A 74 -6.09 -5.68 -24.22
N GLY A 75 -6.51 -6.93 -24.34
CA GLY A 75 -6.27 -7.99 -23.36
C GLY A 75 -5.67 -9.22 -24.04
N CYS A 76 -5.61 -10.33 -23.31
CA CYS A 76 -4.92 -11.55 -23.72
C CYS A 76 -5.34 -12.06 -25.10
N CYS A 77 -6.64 -12.18 -25.37
CA CYS A 77 -7.14 -12.71 -26.65
C CYS A 77 -6.94 -11.71 -27.80
N SER A 78 -6.90 -10.41 -27.52
CA SER A 78 -6.78 -9.34 -28.51
C SER A 78 -5.35 -8.77 -28.58
N LEU A 79 -4.34 -9.52 -28.12
CA LEU A 79 -2.94 -9.10 -28.21
C LEU A 79 -2.54 -9.03 -29.69
N LYS A 80 -1.82 -7.96 -30.04
CA LYS A 80 -1.32 -7.69 -31.39
C LYS A 80 0.18 -7.92 -31.46
N PHE A 81 0.72 -7.99 -32.67
CA PHE A 81 2.12 -8.27 -32.90
C PHE A 81 3.05 -7.35 -32.10
N GLU A 82 2.87 -6.04 -32.16
CA GLU A 82 3.68 -5.02 -31.48
C GLU A 82 3.68 -5.15 -29.95
N HIS A 83 2.61 -5.72 -29.37
CA HIS A 83 2.45 -5.84 -27.92
C HIS A 83 3.33 -6.91 -27.27
N VAL A 84 3.97 -7.78 -28.07
CA VAL A 84 4.77 -8.90 -27.56
C VAL A 84 6.13 -8.94 -28.21
N THR A 85 7.17 -8.80 -27.38
CA THR A 85 8.58 -8.95 -27.76
C THR A 85 9.14 -10.23 -27.17
N LEU A 86 9.84 -11.02 -27.99
CA LEU A 86 10.41 -12.31 -27.61
C LEU A 86 11.92 -12.19 -27.46
N ARG A 87 12.43 -12.41 -26.24
CA ARG A 87 13.86 -12.41 -25.94
C ARG A 87 14.32 -13.82 -25.56
N PRO A 88 15.16 -14.47 -26.36
CA PRO A 88 15.70 -15.80 -26.03
C PRO A 88 16.44 -15.79 -24.68
N PRO A 89 16.41 -16.92 -23.93
CA PRO A 89 15.84 -18.21 -24.31
C PRO A 89 14.32 -18.34 -24.10
N GLU A 90 13.76 -17.68 -23.09
CA GLU A 90 12.39 -17.93 -22.59
C GLU A 90 11.69 -16.67 -22.05
N THR A 91 12.22 -15.48 -22.36
CA THR A 91 11.67 -14.22 -21.84
C THR A 91 10.68 -13.61 -22.82
N VAL A 92 9.48 -13.31 -22.33
CA VAL A 92 8.44 -12.60 -23.08
C VAL A 92 8.20 -11.25 -22.42
N ILE A 93 8.29 -10.20 -23.22
CA ILE A 93 8.00 -8.83 -22.79
C ILE A 93 6.64 -8.45 -23.36
N PHE A 94 5.72 -8.10 -22.47
CA PHE A 94 4.41 -7.55 -22.80
C PHE A 94 4.44 -6.04 -22.60
N ASP A 95 4.07 -5.28 -23.64
CA ASP A 95 3.95 -3.82 -23.56
C ASP A 95 2.73 -3.36 -24.35
N PHE A 96 1.65 -3.01 -23.65
CA PHE A 96 0.39 -2.61 -24.28
C PHE A 96 -0.45 -1.72 -23.38
N LEU A 97 -1.46 -1.04 -23.94
CA LEU A 97 -2.45 -0.31 -23.16
C LEU A 97 -3.60 -1.24 -22.78
N GLY A 98 -3.81 -1.46 -21.49
CA GLY A 98 -4.90 -2.26 -20.95
C GLY A 98 -6.15 -1.42 -20.65
N LYS A 99 -7.05 -1.99 -19.83
CA LYS A 99 -8.26 -1.30 -19.34
C LYS A 99 -7.92 0.10 -18.80
N ASP A 100 -8.77 1.08 -19.11
CA ASP A 100 -8.62 2.49 -18.71
C ASP A 100 -7.35 3.15 -19.27
N SER A 101 -6.81 2.62 -20.39
CA SER A 101 -5.60 3.09 -21.07
C SER A 101 -4.34 3.07 -20.19
N ILE A 102 -4.30 2.18 -19.20
CA ILE A 102 -3.15 2.00 -18.33
C ILE A 102 -2.13 1.09 -19.04
N ARG A 103 -0.89 1.58 -19.18
CA ARG A 103 0.21 0.78 -19.74
C ARG A 103 0.49 -0.45 -18.89
N PHE A 104 0.34 -1.61 -19.50
CA PHE A 104 0.79 -2.90 -19.01
C PHE A 104 2.19 -3.13 -19.56
N TYR A 105 3.20 -3.02 -18.70
CA TYR A 105 4.56 -3.46 -18.99
C TYR A 105 4.95 -4.57 -18.02
N ASP A 106 5.31 -5.72 -18.57
CA ASP A 106 5.81 -6.84 -17.77
C ASP A 106 6.81 -7.70 -18.56
N GLU A 107 7.83 -8.15 -17.85
CA GLU A 107 8.86 -9.04 -18.39
C GLU A 107 8.78 -10.35 -17.63
N VAL A 108 8.33 -11.40 -18.31
CA VAL A 108 8.05 -12.68 -17.68
C VAL A 108 8.82 -13.81 -18.35
N LYS A 109 9.25 -14.76 -17.54
CA LYS A 109 9.79 -16.03 -18.02
C LYS A 109 8.65 -17.01 -18.22
N VAL A 110 8.54 -17.56 -19.42
CA VAL A 110 7.50 -18.55 -19.78
C VAL A 110 8.11 -19.92 -20.02
N ASP A 111 7.27 -20.95 -20.05
CA ASP A 111 7.71 -22.30 -20.43
C ASP A 111 8.31 -22.31 -21.85
N ALA A 112 9.34 -23.12 -22.07
CA ALA A 112 9.98 -23.30 -23.38
C ALA A 112 8.98 -23.54 -24.53
N GLN A 113 7.93 -24.32 -24.27
CA GLN A 113 6.90 -24.61 -25.28
C GLN A 113 6.04 -23.37 -25.59
N VAL A 114 5.70 -22.57 -24.58
CA VAL A 114 4.95 -21.32 -24.74
C VAL A 114 5.78 -20.32 -25.54
N PHE A 115 7.07 -20.17 -25.23
CA PHE A 115 7.97 -19.31 -25.99
C PHE A 115 8.06 -19.73 -27.47
N LYS A 116 8.21 -21.04 -27.74
CA LYS A 116 8.20 -21.59 -29.11
C LYS A 116 6.88 -21.31 -29.83
N ASN A 117 5.75 -21.46 -29.13
CA ASN A 117 4.43 -21.18 -29.68
C ASN A 117 4.26 -19.70 -30.03
N LEU A 118 4.62 -18.79 -29.13
CA LEU A 118 4.58 -17.35 -29.41
C LEU A 118 5.49 -16.96 -30.57
N LYS A 119 6.67 -17.57 -30.69
CA LYS A 119 7.56 -17.38 -31.84
C LYS A 119 6.89 -17.85 -33.15
N LEU A 120 6.18 -18.98 -33.11
CA LEU A 120 5.42 -19.48 -34.25
C LEU A 120 4.25 -18.55 -34.60
N PHE A 121 3.54 -18.03 -33.59
CA PHE A 121 2.41 -17.12 -33.77
C PHE A 121 2.82 -15.74 -34.26
N LYS A 122 4.11 -15.38 -34.18
CA LYS A 122 4.66 -14.14 -34.77
C LYS A 122 5.37 -14.38 -36.12
N ARG A 123 5.31 -15.59 -36.67
CA ARG A 123 5.97 -15.89 -37.96
C ARG A 123 5.25 -15.16 -39.10
N ALA A 124 6.01 -14.81 -40.14
CA ALA A 124 5.48 -14.24 -41.37
C ALA A 124 4.28 -15.06 -41.91
N PRO A 125 3.23 -14.42 -42.45
CA PRO A 125 3.20 -13.02 -42.91
C PRO A 125 2.79 -11.97 -41.86
N LYS A 126 2.64 -12.32 -40.57
CA LYS A 126 2.17 -11.38 -39.54
C LYS A 126 3.10 -10.18 -39.33
N THR A 127 2.52 -9.00 -39.22
CA THR A 127 3.17 -7.71 -39.03
C THR A 127 2.45 -6.88 -37.94
N GLU A 128 2.88 -5.65 -37.72
CA GLU A 128 2.24 -4.69 -36.81
C GLU A 128 0.74 -4.52 -37.13
N GLY A 129 -0.09 -4.48 -36.10
CA GLY A 129 -1.55 -4.45 -36.21
C GLY A 129 -2.21 -5.84 -36.21
N ASP A 130 -1.49 -6.91 -36.61
CA ASP A 130 -2.06 -8.25 -36.67
C ASP A 130 -2.19 -8.89 -35.28
N GLU A 131 -3.30 -9.59 -35.04
CA GLU A 131 -3.51 -10.34 -33.80
C GLU A 131 -2.53 -11.51 -33.66
N ILE A 132 -1.95 -11.68 -32.47
CA ILE A 132 -1.11 -12.84 -32.15
C ILE A 132 -1.96 -14.12 -32.14
N PHE A 133 -3.21 -14.02 -31.70
CA PHE A 133 -4.14 -15.14 -31.61
C PHE A 133 -5.26 -15.04 -32.67
N ASP A 134 -4.89 -15.06 -33.95
CA ASP A 134 -5.81 -14.92 -35.11
C ASP A 134 -6.92 -15.98 -35.24
N ARG A 135 -6.87 -17.05 -34.44
CA ARG A 135 -7.88 -18.11 -34.44
C ARG A 135 -8.58 -18.25 -33.09
N LEU A 136 -8.51 -17.22 -32.25
CA LEU A 136 -9.07 -17.22 -30.91
C LEU A 136 -9.91 -15.96 -30.66
N THR A 137 -11.14 -16.15 -30.22
CA THR A 137 -11.98 -15.07 -29.67
C THR A 137 -12.24 -15.30 -28.19
N THR A 138 -12.58 -14.26 -27.44
CA THR A 138 -12.97 -14.41 -26.03
C THR A 138 -14.20 -15.28 -25.84
N SER A 139 -15.15 -15.21 -26.77
CA SER A 139 -16.35 -16.06 -26.77
C SER A 139 -15.96 -17.53 -26.92
N GLY A 140 -15.08 -17.86 -27.87
CA GLY A 140 -14.55 -19.21 -28.07
C GLY A 140 -13.79 -19.72 -26.85
N LEU A 141 -12.95 -18.87 -26.24
CA LEU A 141 -12.23 -19.19 -25.00
C LEU A 141 -13.21 -19.52 -23.86
N ASN A 142 -14.20 -18.65 -23.59
CA ASN A 142 -15.14 -18.85 -22.50
C ASN A 142 -16.06 -20.06 -22.73
N LYS A 143 -16.41 -20.37 -23.99
CA LYS A 143 -17.16 -21.59 -24.34
C LYS A 143 -16.36 -22.84 -24.00
N HIS A 144 -15.07 -22.86 -24.32
CA HIS A 144 -14.19 -23.96 -23.94
C HIS A 144 -14.06 -24.10 -22.41
N LEU A 145 -13.85 -22.97 -21.70
CA LEU A 145 -13.76 -22.98 -20.24
C LEU A 145 -15.05 -23.50 -19.57
N SER A 146 -16.22 -23.18 -20.13
CA SER A 146 -17.51 -23.64 -19.61
C SER A 146 -17.68 -25.17 -19.65
N ASN A 147 -16.90 -25.89 -20.46
CA ASN A 147 -16.92 -27.36 -20.50
C ASN A 147 -16.27 -27.98 -19.25
N TYR A 148 -15.34 -27.28 -18.59
CA TYR A 148 -14.71 -27.77 -17.36
C TYR A 148 -15.59 -27.54 -16.13
N MET A 149 -16.31 -26.42 -16.12
CA MET A 149 -17.12 -25.97 -15.00
C MET A 149 -18.22 -25.02 -15.50
N GLN A 150 -19.46 -25.26 -15.09
CA GLN A 150 -20.59 -24.48 -15.55
C GLN A 150 -20.44 -22.99 -15.18
N GLY A 151 -20.44 -22.13 -16.20
CA GLY A 151 -20.32 -20.68 -16.01
C GLY A 151 -18.92 -20.22 -15.59
N LEU A 152 -17.89 -21.03 -15.86
CA LEU A 152 -16.49 -20.64 -15.81
C LEU A 152 -16.15 -19.71 -16.99
N THR A 153 -15.46 -18.61 -16.67
CA THR A 153 -14.97 -17.63 -17.66
C THR A 153 -13.56 -17.21 -17.30
N ALA A 154 -12.85 -16.59 -18.24
CA ALA A 154 -11.50 -16.06 -18.01
C ALA A 154 -11.45 -15.05 -16.83
N LYS A 155 -12.53 -14.32 -16.53
CA LYS A 155 -12.61 -13.40 -15.38
C LYS A 155 -12.48 -14.14 -14.04
N VAL A 156 -12.89 -15.41 -13.96
CA VAL A 156 -12.85 -16.21 -12.74
C VAL A 156 -11.40 -16.50 -12.32
N PHE A 157 -10.49 -16.75 -13.28
CA PHE A 157 -9.07 -17.01 -13.01
C PHE A 157 -8.40 -15.88 -12.22
N ARG A 158 -8.64 -14.61 -12.59
CA ARG A 158 -8.08 -13.47 -11.85
C ARG A 158 -8.59 -13.39 -10.41
N THR A 159 -9.85 -13.76 -10.18
CA THR A 159 -10.45 -13.79 -8.84
C THR A 159 -9.89 -14.96 -8.01
N TYR A 160 -9.76 -16.13 -8.64
CA TYR A 160 -9.15 -17.32 -8.04
C TYR A 160 -7.70 -17.08 -7.67
N ASN A 161 -6.86 -16.63 -8.61
CA ASN A 161 -5.43 -16.40 -8.36
C ASN A 161 -5.21 -15.36 -7.26
N ALA A 162 -5.93 -14.24 -7.29
CA ALA A 162 -5.81 -13.23 -6.26
C ALA A 162 -6.19 -13.75 -4.86
N SER A 163 -7.33 -14.45 -4.76
CA SER A 163 -7.81 -15.01 -3.50
C SER A 163 -6.94 -16.17 -3.01
N TRP A 164 -6.49 -17.05 -3.90
CA TRP A 164 -5.62 -18.18 -3.59
C TRP A 164 -4.24 -17.74 -3.13
N THR A 165 -3.63 -16.76 -3.81
CA THR A 165 -2.36 -16.17 -3.37
C THR A 165 -2.51 -15.52 -2.00
N MET A 166 -3.59 -14.77 -1.77
CA MET A 166 -3.85 -14.18 -0.45
C MET A 166 -4.03 -15.27 0.63
N ALA A 167 -4.80 -16.32 0.35
CA ALA A 167 -5.02 -17.43 1.27
C ALA A 167 -3.71 -18.14 1.66
N ASN A 168 -2.85 -18.45 0.68
CA ASN A 168 -1.54 -19.06 0.95
C ASN A 168 -0.65 -18.13 1.78
N LEU A 169 -0.59 -16.83 1.42
CA LEU A 169 0.19 -15.85 2.18
C LEU A 169 -0.31 -15.73 3.63
N LEU A 170 -1.61 -15.79 3.87
CA LEU A 170 -2.23 -15.75 5.20
C LEU A 170 -2.00 -17.02 6.01
N ARG A 171 -1.98 -18.19 5.35
CA ARG A 171 -1.69 -19.47 6.00
C ARG A 171 -0.29 -19.47 6.59
N ASP A 172 0.68 -19.01 5.82
CA ASP A 172 2.10 -19.01 6.19
C ASP A 172 2.51 -17.79 7.04
N MET A 173 1.58 -16.83 7.23
CA MET A 173 1.84 -15.60 7.97
C MET A 173 1.95 -15.84 9.49
N LYS A 174 2.99 -15.24 10.10
CA LYS A 174 3.17 -15.17 11.54
C LYS A 174 3.21 -13.70 11.97
N ALA A 175 2.05 -13.05 11.92
CA ALA A 175 1.95 -11.63 12.27
C ALA A 175 1.93 -11.46 13.79
N GLU A 176 3.04 -10.99 14.35
CA GLU A 176 3.22 -10.72 15.77
C GLU A 176 3.41 -9.21 16.01
N GLY A 177 3.44 -8.80 17.28
CA GLY A 177 3.64 -7.40 17.65
C GLY A 177 2.34 -6.60 17.74
N THR A 178 2.46 -5.29 17.47
CA THR A 178 1.36 -4.35 17.62
C THR A 178 0.31 -4.53 16.51
N ILE A 179 -0.87 -3.91 16.70
CA ILE A 179 -1.88 -3.84 15.64
C ILE A 179 -1.30 -3.21 14.36
N ALA A 180 -0.38 -2.24 14.49
CA ALA A 180 0.25 -1.59 13.34
C ALA A 180 1.15 -2.57 12.57
N ASP A 181 1.94 -3.39 13.27
CA ASP A 181 2.81 -4.40 12.66
C ASP A 181 2.00 -5.45 11.90
N LYS A 182 0.89 -5.91 12.51
CA LYS A 182 -0.04 -6.86 11.88
C LYS A 182 -0.70 -6.26 10.63
N VAL A 183 -1.09 -4.99 10.67
CA VAL A 183 -1.65 -4.28 9.51
C VAL A 183 -0.60 -4.14 8.39
N LEU A 184 0.66 -3.85 8.73
CA LEU A 184 1.77 -3.79 7.78
C LEU A 184 1.97 -5.16 7.09
N ALA A 185 1.97 -6.26 7.86
CA ALA A 185 2.08 -7.61 7.32
C ALA A 185 0.94 -7.95 6.36
N TYR A 186 -0.30 -7.57 6.70
CA TYR A 186 -1.45 -7.72 5.82
C TYR A 186 -1.32 -6.88 4.54
N ASN A 187 -0.85 -5.63 4.65
CA ASN A 187 -0.63 -4.75 3.49
C ASN A 187 0.46 -5.31 2.58
N ALA A 188 1.53 -5.88 3.13
CA ALA A 188 2.58 -6.54 2.37
C ALA A 188 2.05 -7.76 1.59
N ALA A 189 1.18 -8.57 2.20
CA ALA A 189 0.51 -9.67 1.50
C ALA A 189 -0.40 -9.16 0.37
N ASN A 190 -1.21 -8.13 0.64
CA ASN A 190 -2.07 -7.51 -0.36
C ASN A 190 -1.27 -6.87 -1.50
N ARG A 191 -0.08 -6.31 -1.22
CA ARG A 191 0.84 -5.77 -2.22
C ARG A 191 1.31 -6.86 -3.18
N LYS A 192 1.69 -8.05 -2.67
CA LYS A 192 2.07 -9.20 -3.51
C LYS A 192 0.92 -9.61 -4.46
N VAL A 193 -0.32 -9.64 -3.96
CA VAL A 193 -1.51 -9.93 -4.78
C VAL A 193 -1.76 -8.85 -5.84
N ALA A 194 -1.57 -7.58 -5.49
CA ALA A 194 -1.73 -6.47 -6.41
C ALA A 194 -0.66 -6.49 -7.53
N ILE A 195 0.59 -6.87 -7.20
CA ILE A 195 1.66 -7.08 -8.17
C ILE A 195 1.29 -8.22 -9.14
N LEU A 196 0.81 -9.36 -8.61
CA LEU A 196 0.32 -10.48 -9.44
C LEU A 196 -0.79 -10.04 -10.42
N CYS A 197 -1.70 -9.18 -9.98
CA CYS A 197 -2.79 -8.68 -10.82
C CYS A 197 -2.37 -7.54 -11.77
N ASN A 198 -1.09 -7.16 -11.75
CA ASN A 198 -0.48 -6.00 -12.40
C ASN A 198 -1.25 -4.68 -12.13
N HIS A 199 -1.62 -4.44 -10.87
CA HIS A 199 -2.24 -3.17 -10.43
C HIS A 199 -1.16 -2.13 -10.11
N LYS A 200 -0.35 -1.80 -11.11
CA LYS A 200 0.63 -0.71 -11.02
C LYS A 200 -0.09 0.64 -11.07
N ARG A 201 0.45 1.61 -10.34
CA ARG A 201 0.04 3.01 -10.41
C ARG A 201 1.29 3.88 -10.47
N THR A 202 1.23 4.95 -11.25
CA THR A 202 2.26 5.99 -11.21
C THR A 202 2.36 6.57 -9.81
N VAL A 203 3.59 6.79 -9.34
CA VAL A 203 3.84 7.48 -8.07
C VAL A 203 3.20 8.87 -8.14
N ALA A 204 2.42 9.23 -7.13
CA ALA A 204 1.77 10.53 -7.09
C ALA A 204 2.83 11.64 -7.05
N ALA A 205 2.64 12.74 -7.80
CA ALA A 205 3.59 13.86 -7.81
C ALA A 205 3.85 14.45 -6.41
N THR A 206 2.86 14.38 -5.51
CA THR A 206 2.98 14.85 -4.13
C THR A 206 3.60 13.84 -3.17
N HIS A 207 3.96 12.64 -3.64
CA HIS A 207 4.48 11.56 -2.79
C HIS A 207 5.79 11.96 -2.11
N GLY A 208 6.75 12.52 -2.85
CA GLY A 208 8.04 12.96 -2.32
C GLY A 208 7.87 13.96 -1.17
N ALA A 209 7.10 15.02 -1.40
CA ALA A 209 6.81 16.04 -0.38
C ALA A 209 6.08 15.47 0.86
N GLN A 210 5.24 14.44 0.67
CA GLN A 210 4.58 13.77 1.79
C GLN A 210 5.55 12.92 2.61
N MET A 211 6.47 12.21 1.96
CA MET A 211 7.52 11.42 2.62
C MET A 211 8.47 12.32 3.41
N GLU A 212 8.95 13.41 2.78
CA GLU A 212 9.80 14.41 3.43
C GLU A 212 9.12 15.02 4.67
N LYS A 213 7.81 15.32 4.58
CA LYS A 213 7.04 15.80 5.74
C LYS A 213 6.92 14.76 6.86
N MET A 214 6.82 13.47 6.53
CA MET A 214 6.80 12.41 7.55
C MET A 214 8.17 12.20 8.19
N GLU A 215 9.23 12.25 7.38
CA GLU A 215 10.61 12.18 7.84
C GLU A 215 10.95 13.36 8.76
N GLY A 216 10.64 14.60 8.36
CA GLY A 216 10.83 15.78 9.22
C GLY A 216 10.06 15.72 10.54
N ARG A 217 8.88 15.06 10.57
CA ARG A 217 8.16 14.79 11.83
C ARG A 217 8.87 13.76 12.70
N ILE A 218 9.40 12.70 12.08
CA ILE A 218 10.19 11.67 12.78
C ILE A 218 11.44 12.30 13.38
N ASP A 219 12.18 13.11 12.61
CA ASP A 219 13.40 13.76 13.08
C ASP A 219 13.12 14.81 14.15
N GLY A 220 12.02 15.56 14.06
CA GLY A 220 11.56 16.43 15.16
C GLY A 220 11.32 15.67 16.46
N LEU A 221 10.72 14.48 16.40
CA LEU A 221 10.54 13.62 17.59
C LEU A 221 11.85 13.02 18.09
N ARG A 222 12.77 12.64 17.19
CA ARG A 222 14.12 12.17 17.55
C ARG A 222 14.93 13.27 18.23
N TYR A 223 14.78 14.50 17.77
CA TYR A 223 15.37 15.67 18.41
C TYR A 223 14.78 15.92 19.80
N GLN A 224 13.45 15.87 19.96
CA GLN A 224 12.82 15.97 21.29
C GLN A 224 13.31 14.86 22.23
N GLN A 225 13.42 13.64 21.72
CA GLN A 225 13.96 12.52 22.49
C GLN A 225 15.41 12.77 22.92
N TYR A 226 16.25 13.23 22.00
CA TYR A 226 17.63 13.61 22.29
C TYR A 226 17.70 14.68 23.40
N ARG A 227 16.85 15.72 23.33
CA ARG A 227 16.78 16.74 24.38
C ARG A 227 16.45 16.14 25.76
N LEU A 228 15.45 15.26 25.85
CA LEU A 228 15.11 14.60 27.12
C LEU A 228 16.28 13.77 27.66
N LYS A 229 17.02 13.08 26.78
CA LYS A 229 18.19 12.30 27.15
C LYS A 229 19.33 13.20 27.66
N GLN A 230 19.54 14.36 27.03
CA GLN A 230 20.53 15.35 27.49
C GLN A 230 20.15 15.96 28.84
N GLN A 231 18.86 16.25 29.08
CA GLN A 231 18.36 16.73 30.38
C GLN A 231 18.62 15.75 31.52
N MET A 232 18.70 14.44 31.25
CA MET A 232 19.09 13.47 32.29
C MET A 232 20.53 13.70 32.79
N LEU A 233 21.43 14.12 31.91
CA LEU A 233 22.84 14.41 32.24
C LEU A 233 23.02 15.68 33.08
N ASP A 234 21.99 16.53 33.12
CA ASP A 234 21.92 17.71 33.98
C ASP A 234 21.49 17.32 35.41
N LEU A 235 20.55 16.37 35.54
CA LEU A 235 20.03 15.91 36.83
C LEU A 235 20.93 14.93 37.57
N GLU A 236 21.73 14.14 36.85
CA GLU A 236 22.61 13.13 37.45
C GLU A 236 23.99 13.12 36.79
N THR A 237 25.04 12.81 37.56
CA THR A 237 26.42 12.89 37.08
C THR A 237 26.63 12.07 35.78
N PRO A 238 27.18 12.69 34.71
CA PRO A 238 27.35 12.03 33.41
C PRO A 238 28.10 10.70 33.48
N ALA A 239 29.09 10.58 34.37
CA ALA A 239 29.87 9.35 34.56
C ALA A 239 29.01 8.16 35.00
N LYS A 240 28.00 8.38 35.84
CA LYS A 240 27.10 7.34 36.36
C LYS A 240 26.09 6.89 35.30
N LEU A 241 25.47 7.85 34.61
CA LEU A 241 24.49 7.58 33.56
C LEU A 241 25.11 6.95 32.31
N LYS A 242 26.25 7.45 31.85
CA LYS A 242 26.98 6.87 30.71
C LYS A 242 27.46 5.45 31.00
N LYS A 243 27.88 5.15 32.24
CA LYS A 243 28.24 3.78 32.64
C LYS A 243 27.02 2.84 32.64
N LYS A 244 25.83 3.35 32.97
CA LYS A 244 24.59 2.56 33.04
C LYS A 244 23.95 2.33 31.66
N ARG A 245 24.01 3.30 30.74
CA ARG A 245 23.25 3.30 29.48
C ARG A 245 24.12 3.32 28.21
N GLY A 246 25.43 3.51 28.34
CA GLY A 246 26.35 3.68 27.23
C GLY A 246 26.39 5.11 26.68
N GLU A 247 27.51 5.50 26.09
CA GLU A 247 27.67 6.85 25.54
C GLU A 247 26.79 7.11 24.31
N ALA A 248 26.59 6.08 23.48
CA ALA A 248 25.76 6.15 22.28
C ALA A 248 24.30 6.51 22.57
N TYR A 249 23.78 6.17 23.77
CA TYR A 249 22.42 6.52 24.17
C TYR A 249 22.20 8.03 24.18
N PHE A 250 23.21 8.81 24.56
CA PHE A 250 23.13 10.27 24.67
C PHE A 250 23.62 11.00 23.40
N ALA A 251 24.12 10.27 22.40
CA ALA A 251 24.61 10.89 21.17
C ALA A 251 23.47 11.52 20.36
N LEU A 252 23.81 12.52 19.55
CA LEU A 252 22.90 13.09 18.58
C LEU A 252 22.47 11.96 17.61
N PRO A 253 21.16 11.80 17.32
CA PRO A 253 20.71 10.69 16.50
C PRO A 253 21.26 10.80 15.07
N GLU A 254 21.61 9.67 14.47
CA GLU A 254 22.16 9.60 13.11
C GLU A 254 21.29 10.34 12.08
N GLY A 255 21.90 11.20 11.26
CA GLY A 255 21.21 12.03 10.26
C GLY A 255 20.74 13.40 10.76
N LEU A 256 20.80 13.68 12.06
CA LEU A 256 20.66 15.04 12.59
C LEU A 256 22.07 15.57 12.85
N ASP A 257 22.52 16.56 12.09
CA ASP A 257 23.77 17.27 12.33
C ASP A 257 23.52 18.62 13.04
N GLU A 258 24.60 19.34 13.36
CA GLU A 258 24.52 20.64 14.04
C GLU A 258 23.76 21.68 13.21
N GLU A 259 23.87 21.62 11.88
CA GLU A 259 23.16 22.52 10.96
C GLU A 259 21.65 22.27 10.98
N TRP A 260 21.23 21.00 10.93
CA TRP A 260 19.84 20.60 11.07
C TRP A 260 19.28 21.05 12.42
N VAL A 261 20.02 20.86 13.51
CA VAL A 261 19.59 21.27 14.86
C VAL A 261 19.35 22.77 14.93
N ALA A 262 20.28 23.58 14.41
CA ALA A 262 20.14 25.04 14.39
C ALA A 262 18.90 25.47 13.60
N LYS A 263 18.72 24.93 12.39
CA LYS A 263 17.56 25.21 11.53
C LYS A 263 16.25 24.75 12.16
N HIS A 264 16.23 23.59 12.81
CA HIS A 264 15.04 23.08 13.47
C HIS A 264 14.65 23.93 14.69
N GLN A 265 15.62 24.36 15.49
CA GLN A 265 15.39 25.27 16.61
C GLN A 265 14.85 26.64 16.17
N GLU A 266 15.41 27.22 15.10
CA GLU A 266 14.88 28.45 14.50
C GLU A 266 13.43 28.28 14.05
N ALA A 267 13.12 27.17 13.38
CA ALA A 267 11.75 26.84 12.97
C ALA A 267 10.79 26.68 14.16
N LEU A 268 11.25 26.12 15.30
CA LEU A 268 10.44 26.00 16.52
C LEU A 268 10.14 27.36 17.17
N VAL A 269 11.11 28.29 17.15
CA VAL A 269 10.93 29.67 17.65
C VAL A 269 9.90 30.39 16.78
N GLU A 270 10.05 30.35 15.46
CA GLU A 270 9.11 30.96 14.53
C GLU A 270 7.70 30.34 14.64
N GLU A 271 7.59 29.02 14.76
CA GLU A 271 6.30 28.35 14.99
C GLU A 271 5.64 28.82 16.31
N THR A 272 6.44 29.10 17.33
CA THR A 272 5.96 29.61 18.62
C THR A 272 5.47 31.06 18.49
N ARG A 273 6.22 31.94 17.82
CA ARG A 273 5.80 33.31 17.50
C ARG A 273 4.48 33.32 16.72
N ASP A 274 4.38 32.48 15.69
CA ASP A 274 3.18 32.33 14.87
C ASP A 274 1.96 31.87 15.67
N LYS A 275 2.14 30.90 16.58
CA LYS A 275 1.07 30.41 17.46
C LYS A 275 0.60 31.50 18.42
N ILE A 276 1.51 32.27 18.99
CA ILE A 276 1.20 33.39 19.89
C ILE A 276 0.39 34.44 19.13
N ARG A 277 0.85 34.83 17.93
CA ARG A 277 0.17 35.79 17.07
C ARG A 277 -1.24 35.35 16.69
N LYS A 278 -1.39 34.12 16.18
CA LYS A 278 -2.70 33.57 15.78
C LYS A 278 -3.67 33.46 16.96
N LYS A 279 -3.19 33.08 18.15
CA LYS A 279 -4.02 33.04 19.36
C LYS A 279 -4.48 34.44 19.77
N PHE A 280 -3.58 35.41 19.75
CA PHE A 280 -3.89 36.80 20.09
C PHE A 280 -4.92 37.39 19.12
N GLU A 281 -4.73 37.21 17.81
CA GLU A 281 -5.68 37.65 16.77
C GLU A 281 -7.06 37.03 17.00
N LYS A 282 -7.13 35.72 17.22
CA LYS A 282 -8.40 35.01 17.47
C LYS A 282 -9.10 35.44 18.76
N GLU A 283 -8.35 35.72 19.82
CA GLU A 283 -8.91 36.23 21.08
C GLU A 283 -9.45 37.66 20.89
N ASN A 284 -8.77 38.52 20.13
CA ASN A 284 -9.27 39.85 19.80
C ASN A 284 -10.53 39.82 18.94
N GLU A 285 -10.60 38.95 17.93
CA GLU A 285 -11.83 38.73 17.14
C GLU A 285 -13.01 38.34 18.03
N LYS A 286 -12.77 37.47 19.02
CA LYS A 286 -13.79 37.05 19.99
C LYS A 286 -14.24 38.20 20.88
N LEU A 287 -13.30 38.99 21.41
CA LEU A 287 -13.61 40.16 22.24
C LEU A 287 -14.44 41.18 21.46
N ALA A 288 -14.07 41.47 20.22
CA ALA A 288 -14.81 42.36 19.34
C ALA A 288 -16.24 41.86 19.08
N ALA A 289 -16.41 40.56 18.83
CA ALA A 289 -17.73 39.94 18.64
C ALA A 289 -18.62 40.00 19.90
N GLU A 290 -18.02 39.96 21.08
CA GLU A 290 -18.70 40.11 22.38
C GLU A 290 -18.92 41.58 22.78
N GLY A 291 -18.56 42.54 21.92
CA GLY A 291 -18.66 43.98 22.20
C GLY A 291 -17.64 44.47 23.25
N GLN A 292 -16.64 43.66 23.57
CA GLN A 292 -15.55 44.01 24.47
C GLN A 292 -14.40 44.67 23.70
N LYS A 293 -13.54 45.40 24.43
CA LYS A 293 -12.36 46.04 23.83
C LYS A 293 -11.30 44.98 23.52
N GLU A 294 -10.69 45.11 22.34
CA GLU A 294 -9.53 44.31 21.94
C GLU A 294 -8.34 44.51 22.89
N MET A 295 -7.55 43.44 23.07
CA MET A 295 -6.29 43.49 23.80
C MET A 295 -5.29 44.36 23.05
N LYS A 296 -4.45 45.08 23.82
CA LYS A 296 -3.48 46.03 23.27
C LYS A 296 -2.27 45.29 22.69
N GLY A 297 -1.60 45.91 21.71
CA GLY A 297 -0.35 45.38 21.13
C GLY A 297 0.76 45.10 22.15
N LYS A 298 0.78 45.84 23.28
CA LYS A 298 1.70 45.55 24.39
C LYS A 298 1.51 44.15 24.99
N GLU A 299 0.28 43.65 25.05
CA GLU A 299 0.00 42.31 25.55
C GLU A 299 0.46 41.23 24.56
N LEU A 300 0.49 41.54 23.25
CA LEU A 300 1.12 40.68 22.26
C LEU A 300 2.64 40.65 22.45
N GLU A 301 3.28 41.80 22.68
CA GLU A 301 4.72 41.88 22.98
C GLU A 301 5.09 41.06 24.22
N GLU A 302 4.35 41.22 25.33
CA GLU A 302 4.55 40.44 26.56
C GLU A 302 4.39 38.92 26.30
N ARG A 303 3.44 38.52 25.45
CA ARG A 303 3.29 37.11 25.08
C ARG A 303 4.44 36.61 24.18
N MET A 304 5.03 37.48 23.36
CA MET A 304 6.15 37.15 22.47
C MET A 304 7.46 36.91 23.23
N GLU A 305 7.61 37.45 24.45
CA GLU A 305 8.79 37.21 25.31
C GLU A 305 9.07 35.71 25.49
N VAL A 306 8.03 34.87 25.52
CA VAL A 306 8.17 33.40 25.59
C VAL A 306 8.98 32.83 24.41
N ALA A 307 8.79 33.36 23.21
CA ALA A 307 9.52 32.91 22.02
C ALA A 307 10.96 33.45 22.03
N ASP A 308 11.16 34.68 22.50
CA ASP A 308 12.49 35.30 22.59
C ASP A 308 13.35 34.63 23.67
N GLU A 309 12.76 34.25 24.81
CA GLU A 309 13.40 33.43 25.84
C GLU A 309 13.81 32.05 25.28
N MET A 310 12.95 31.44 24.47
CA MET A 310 13.25 30.17 23.79
C MET A 310 14.42 30.32 22.80
N GLU A 311 14.44 31.39 22.00
CA GLU A 311 15.53 31.69 21.07
C GLU A 311 16.86 31.89 21.81
N ALA A 312 16.85 32.70 22.88
CA ALA A 312 18.01 32.94 23.73
C ALA A 312 18.51 31.65 24.39
N LYS A 313 17.60 30.74 24.76
CA LYS A 313 17.94 29.42 25.29
C LYS A 313 18.63 28.54 24.25
N PHE A 314 18.07 28.39 23.05
CA PHE A 314 18.71 27.60 21.99
C PHE A 314 20.09 28.15 21.60
N LYS A 315 20.25 29.49 21.56
CA LYS A 315 21.56 30.12 21.37
C LYS A 315 22.57 29.81 22.48
N ARG A 316 22.12 29.59 23.72
CA ARG A 316 23.00 29.15 24.83
C ARG A 316 23.38 27.68 24.70
N GLU A 317 22.42 26.83 24.35
CA GLU A 317 22.63 25.39 24.16
C GLU A 317 23.60 25.08 23.01
N ASN A 318 23.56 25.84 21.92
CA ASN A 318 24.42 25.62 20.74
C ASN A 318 25.85 26.15 20.92
N LYS A 319 26.16 26.88 22.00
CA LYS A 319 27.54 27.31 22.28
C LYS A 319 28.40 26.11 22.68
N LYS A 320 29.70 26.20 22.42
CA LYS A 320 30.67 25.17 22.82
C LYS A 320 30.60 24.94 24.35
N GLY A 321 30.19 23.74 24.76
CA GLY A 321 29.99 23.39 26.17
C GLY A 321 28.62 23.75 26.74
N GLY A 322 27.67 24.20 25.91
CA GLY A 322 26.27 24.40 26.26
C GLY A 322 25.64 23.10 26.73
N LYS A 323 24.85 23.18 27.81
CA LYS A 323 24.12 22.05 28.38
C LYS A 323 22.63 22.27 28.19
N ILE A 324 21.90 21.18 27.97
CA ILE A 324 20.44 21.21 27.93
C ILE A 324 19.94 20.99 29.35
N GLU A 325 19.53 22.09 30.00
CA GLU A 325 19.02 22.09 31.37
C GLU A 325 17.66 21.37 31.48
N ALA A 326 17.44 20.68 32.59
CA ALA A 326 16.20 19.96 32.85
C ALA A 326 15.03 20.93 33.16
N GLU A 327 13.93 20.80 32.41
CA GLU A 327 12.79 21.72 32.50
C GLU A 327 11.52 21.03 33.01
N GLY A 328 10.64 21.80 33.67
CA GLY A 328 9.32 21.36 34.14
C GLY A 328 9.16 21.36 35.65
N LYS A 329 7.95 21.04 36.14
CA LYS A 329 7.66 20.96 37.58
C LYS A 329 8.22 19.67 38.19
N GLY A 330 9.38 19.78 38.83
CA GLY A 330 10.08 18.68 39.51
C GLY A 330 10.55 17.60 38.52
N PRO A 331 11.51 17.93 37.65
CA PRO A 331 12.08 16.97 36.70
C PRO A 331 12.87 15.90 37.47
N THR A 332 12.65 14.64 37.12
CA THR A 332 13.43 13.51 37.64
C THR A 332 13.87 12.64 36.47
N VAL A 333 14.94 11.87 36.64
CA VAL A 333 15.44 10.97 35.59
C VAL A 333 14.34 10.00 35.17
N GLU A 334 13.56 9.47 36.11
CA GLU A 334 12.46 8.54 35.84
C GLU A 334 11.34 9.17 34.98
N LYS A 335 11.02 10.45 35.22
CA LYS A 335 10.01 11.17 34.42
C LYS A 335 10.51 11.41 32.99
N LEU A 336 11.78 11.76 32.82
CA LEU A 336 12.39 11.94 31.51
C LEU A 336 12.49 10.61 30.76
N GLU A 337 12.81 9.51 31.46
CA GLU A 337 12.85 8.15 30.90
C GLU A 337 11.47 7.72 30.39
N ALA A 338 10.42 7.90 31.20
CA ALA A 338 9.05 7.65 30.76
C ALA A 338 8.63 8.54 29.57
N GLY A 339 9.21 9.74 29.45
CA GLY A 339 9.04 10.62 28.28
C GLY A 339 9.72 10.07 27.04
N VAL A 340 10.96 9.57 27.17
CA VAL A 340 11.72 8.94 26.09
C VAL A 340 11.00 7.69 25.58
N GLU A 341 10.51 6.82 26.46
CA GLU A 341 9.76 5.61 26.08
C GLU A 341 8.48 5.94 25.29
N LYS A 342 7.76 7.00 25.69
CA LYS A 342 6.59 7.48 24.93
C LYS A 342 6.96 7.98 23.54
N LEU A 343 8.11 8.65 23.41
CA LEU A 343 8.62 9.10 22.13
C LEU A 343 9.09 7.94 21.26
N ASP A 344 9.74 6.92 21.84
CA ASP A 344 10.14 5.70 21.14
C ASP A 344 8.95 5.01 20.47
N VAL A 345 7.85 4.82 21.21
CA VAL A 345 6.62 4.23 20.66
C VAL A 345 6.04 5.08 19.52
N ARG A 346 6.05 6.41 19.66
CA ARG A 346 5.57 7.34 18.62
C ARG A 346 6.44 7.31 17.36
N ILE A 347 7.76 7.32 17.53
CA ILE A 347 8.75 7.25 16.45
C ILE A 347 8.59 5.92 15.71
N ALA A 348 8.51 4.79 16.43
CA ALA A 348 8.30 3.47 15.84
C ALA A 348 7.01 3.43 15.03
N THR A 349 5.91 3.96 15.57
CA THR A 349 4.62 4.03 14.87
C THR A 349 4.71 4.83 13.58
N LEU A 350 5.36 6.01 13.60
CA LEU A 350 5.51 6.85 12.41
C LEU A 350 6.45 6.23 11.37
N LYS A 351 7.50 5.53 11.80
CA LYS A 351 8.40 4.78 10.91
C LYS A 351 7.64 3.68 10.17
N ILE A 352 6.82 2.89 10.87
CA ILE A 352 5.97 1.87 10.26
C ILE A 352 5.01 2.48 9.23
N GLN A 353 4.40 3.63 9.56
CA GLN A 353 3.51 4.34 8.63
C GLN A 353 4.25 4.87 7.38
N SER A 354 5.48 5.36 7.57
CA SER A 354 6.34 5.82 6.48
C SER A 354 6.70 4.66 5.54
N GLU A 355 7.13 3.53 6.11
CA GLU A 355 7.50 2.33 5.38
C GLU A 355 6.31 1.72 4.60
N ASP A 356 5.13 1.65 5.23
CA ASP A 356 3.91 1.20 4.55
C ASP A 356 3.58 2.12 3.36
N ARG A 357 3.71 3.44 3.52
CA ARG A 357 3.42 4.38 2.42
C ARG A 357 4.43 4.22 1.28
N GLU A 358 5.72 4.18 1.59
CA GLU A 358 6.80 4.05 0.61
C GLU A 358 6.69 2.74 -0.16
N SER A 359 6.47 1.63 0.54
CA SER A 359 6.32 0.30 -0.07
C SER A 359 5.14 0.23 -1.05
N ASN A 360 4.11 1.06 -0.84
CA ASN A 360 2.89 1.09 -1.62
C ASN A 360 2.84 2.21 -2.67
N LYS A 361 3.93 2.96 -2.88
CA LYS A 361 3.95 4.14 -3.78
C LYS A 361 3.55 3.82 -5.23
N GLU A 362 3.97 2.66 -5.73
CA GLU A 362 3.76 2.17 -7.11
C GLU A 362 2.59 1.19 -7.24
N VAL A 363 1.93 0.85 -6.13
CA VAL A 363 0.91 -0.20 -6.10
C VAL A 363 -0.42 0.38 -5.64
N ALA A 364 -1.45 0.22 -6.46
CA ALA A 364 -2.80 0.61 -6.05
C ALA A 364 -3.39 -0.44 -5.09
N LEU A 365 -3.05 -0.36 -3.80
CA LEU A 365 -3.70 -1.20 -2.78
C LEU A 365 -5.22 -0.95 -2.70
N GLY A 366 -5.61 0.29 -3.01
CA GLY A 366 -7.01 0.65 -3.24
C GLY A 366 -7.63 -0.30 -4.25
N THR A 367 -7.08 -0.51 -5.44
CA THR A 367 -7.70 -1.38 -6.46
C THR A 367 -7.63 -2.88 -6.16
N SER A 368 -6.82 -3.33 -5.19
CA SER A 368 -6.87 -4.74 -4.72
C SER A 368 -7.89 -4.94 -3.59
N LYS A 369 -8.05 -3.96 -2.68
CA LYS A 369 -9.04 -3.97 -1.57
C LYS A 369 -10.43 -3.41 -1.96
N ILE A 370 -10.45 -2.49 -2.92
CA ILE A 370 -11.51 -1.53 -3.30
C ILE A 370 -11.32 -1.16 -4.79
N VAL A 371 -11.75 -2.00 -5.74
CA VAL A 371 -12.15 -1.40 -7.04
C VAL A 371 -13.56 -0.90 -6.85
N SER A 372 -13.67 0.42 -6.78
CA SER A 372 -14.92 1.15 -6.95
C SER A 372 -15.72 0.54 -8.10
N HIS A 373 -16.93 0.14 -7.75
CA HIS A 373 -18.02 -0.30 -8.61
C HIS A 373 -18.06 -1.72 -9.20
N ASP A 374 -16.98 -2.49 -9.47
CA ASP A 374 -17.20 -3.85 -10.07
C ASP A 374 -16.18 -5.00 -9.85
N THR A 375 -15.03 -4.84 -9.18
CA THR A 375 -14.09 -5.99 -9.03
C THR A 375 -13.23 -5.98 -7.77
N ASN A 376 -13.73 -6.48 -6.64
CA ASN A 376 -12.83 -7.04 -5.62
C ASN A 376 -12.31 -8.39 -6.10
N TYR A 377 -11.00 -8.55 -6.30
CA TYR A 377 -10.43 -9.82 -6.77
C TYR A 377 -10.14 -10.78 -5.61
N ILE A 378 -9.99 -10.26 -4.39
CA ILE A 378 -9.77 -11.04 -3.17
C ILE A 378 -11.12 -11.27 -2.46
N ASP A 379 -11.36 -12.52 -2.04
CA ASP A 379 -12.50 -12.89 -1.22
C ASP A 379 -12.44 -12.17 0.15
N PRO A 380 -13.45 -11.33 0.50
CA PRO A 380 -13.46 -10.58 1.74
C PRO A 380 -13.42 -11.47 3.00
N ARG A 381 -13.81 -12.75 2.90
CA ARG A 381 -13.70 -13.72 4.00
C ARG A 381 -12.25 -13.93 4.44
N LEU A 382 -11.28 -13.83 3.53
CA LEU A 382 -9.84 -13.91 3.87
C LEU A 382 -9.39 -12.76 4.78
N THR A 383 -9.93 -11.56 4.57
CA THR A 383 -9.69 -10.42 5.47
C THR A 383 -10.31 -10.64 6.84
N VAL A 384 -11.49 -11.26 6.89
CA VAL A 384 -12.17 -11.61 8.14
C VAL A 384 -11.38 -12.67 8.91
N VAL A 385 -10.89 -13.70 8.21
CA VAL A 385 -9.98 -14.71 8.78
C VAL A 385 -8.75 -14.06 9.38
N PHE A 386 -8.08 -13.15 8.66
CA PHE A 386 -6.93 -12.42 9.20
C PHE A 386 -7.29 -11.61 10.46
N SER A 387 -8.40 -10.88 10.40
CA SER A 387 -8.89 -10.04 11.50
C SER A 387 -9.15 -10.86 12.77
N LYS A 388 -9.78 -12.04 12.65
CA LYS A 388 -10.05 -12.95 13.77
C LYS A 388 -8.76 -13.64 14.26
N LYS A 389 -8.02 -14.29 13.35
CA LYS A 389 -6.80 -15.05 13.65
C LYS A 389 -5.71 -14.25 14.37
N PHE A 390 -5.58 -12.96 14.05
CA PHE A 390 -4.54 -12.09 14.63
C PHE A 390 -5.09 -11.02 15.58
N ASP A 391 -6.37 -11.08 15.95
CA ASP A 391 -7.03 -10.12 16.84
C ASP A 391 -6.78 -8.66 16.40
N VAL A 392 -7.09 -8.36 15.14
CA VAL A 392 -6.99 -7.01 14.58
C VAL A 392 -8.38 -6.51 14.24
N PRO A 393 -8.82 -5.34 14.72
CA PRO A 393 -10.15 -4.81 14.41
C PRO A 393 -10.38 -4.70 12.90
N ILE A 394 -11.47 -5.28 12.40
CA ILE A 394 -11.83 -5.30 10.96
C ILE A 394 -11.91 -3.90 10.34
N GLU A 395 -12.14 -2.90 11.19
CA GLU A 395 -12.20 -1.48 10.88
C GLU A 395 -10.88 -0.91 10.36
N ARG A 396 -9.76 -1.57 10.67
CA ARG A 396 -8.45 -1.25 10.12
C ARG A 396 -8.34 -1.61 8.63
N PHE A 397 -9.19 -2.52 8.13
CA PHE A 397 -9.17 -3.00 6.74
C PHE A 397 -10.36 -2.53 5.93
N PHE A 398 -11.55 -2.51 6.53
CA PHE A 398 -12.79 -2.12 5.89
C PHE A 398 -13.35 -0.83 6.51
N SER A 399 -13.50 0.19 5.66
CA SER A 399 -14.27 1.40 5.98
C SER A 399 -15.73 1.04 6.27
N LYS A 400 -16.48 1.97 6.89
CA LYS A 400 -17.91 1.75 7.22
C LYS A 400 -18.71 1.21 6.03
N THR A 401 -18.59 1.85 4.86
CA THR A 401 -19.27 1.43 3.63
C THR A 401 -18.88 0.03 3.16
N LEU A 402 -17.61 -0.37 3.32
CA LEU A 402 -17.15 -1.70 2.95
C LEU A 402 -17.62 -2.77 3.93
N ARG A 403 -17.72 -2.44 5.22
CA ARG A 403 -18.29 -3.34 6.23
C ARG A 403 -19.76 -3.61 5.94
N GLU A 404 -20.52 -2.60 5.54
CA GLU A 404 -21.91 -2.77 5.11
C GLU A 404 -22.01 -3.63 3.83
N LYS A 405 -21.12 -3.41 2.85
CA LYS A 405 -21.09 -4.22 1.62
C LYS A 405 -20.72 -5.69 1.88
N PHE A 406 -19.78 -5.95 2.78
CA PHE A 406 -19.24 -7.28 3.09
C PHE A 406 -19.76 -7.86 4.40
N ASP A 407 -20.92 -7.38 4.87
CA ASP A 407 -21.57 -7.89 6.08
C ASP A 407 -21.80 -9.42 6.00
N TRP A 408 -22.15 -9.92 4.81
CA TRP A 408 -22.28 -11.35 4.54
C TRP A 408 -20.98 -12.13 4.79
N ALA A 409 -19.82 -11.55 4.49
CA ALA A 409 -18.53 -12.20 4.70
C ALA A 409 -18.13 -12.17 6.17
N ILE A 410 -18.36 -11.03 6.83
CA ILE A 410 -18.05 -10.83 8.26
C ILE A 410 -18.83 -11.82 9.13
N LYS A 411 -20.08 -12.12 8.77
CA LYS A 411 -20.97 -13.02 9.52
C LYS A 411 -20.82 -14.52 9.17
N SER A 412 -20.12 -14.86 8.08
CA SER A 412 -20.15 -16.24 7.54
C SER A 412 -18.94 -17.09 7.83
N VAL A 413 -17.84 -16.52 8.35
CA VAL A 413 -16.58 -17.26 8.56
C VAL A 413 -15.94 -16.98 9.90
N GLU A 414 -15.28 -17.99 10.44
CA GLU A 414 -14.40 -17.92 11.60
C GLU A 414 -12.92 -17.94 11.18
N GLU A 415 -12.00 -17.97 12.15
CA GLU A 415 -10.55 -17.89 11.92
C GLU A 415 -9.92 -19.10 11.20
N ASP A 416 -10.62 -20.22 11.16
CA ASP A 416 -10.21 -21.50 10.56
C ASP A 416 -10.69 -21.69 9.11
N TRP A 417 -11.42 -20.71 8.58
CA TRP A 417 -11.99 -20.82 7.24
C TRP A 417 -10.92 -20.81 6.13
N GLU A 418 -11.05 -21.72 5.17
CA GLU A 418 -10.16 -21.82 4.01
C GLU A 418 -10.89 -21.56 2.68
N PHE A 419 -10.20 -20.84 1.79
CA PHE A 419 -10.67 -20.51 0.44
C PHE A 419 -10.69 -21.75 -0.48
#